data_AF-A0AA96CZF8-F1
#
_entry.id   AF-A0AA96CZF8-F1
#
_cell.length_a   1.000
_cell.length_b   1.000
_cell.length_c   1.000
_cell.angle_alpha   90.00
_cell.angle_beta   90.00
_cell.angle_gamma   90.00
#
_symmetry.space_group_name_H-M   'P 1'
#
loop_
_entity.id
_entity.type
_entity.pdbx_description
1 polymer ?
#
loop_
_entity_poly.entity_id
_entity_poly.type
_entity_poly.pdbx_seq_one_letter_code
_entity_poly.pdbx_strand_id
1 'polypeptide(L)'
;MEIVKNSSIFIVNSIEDSLNKFLAVYPTHQTRVIKNEEKDEFQIEQANKTLKEAYIASNETKYLFLCGATFRVEAQNALLKILEEPPKNIVFILLVSSKNSLLPTIYSRLPYKNLKKVVEKDDIELNIKKLDLKDIYTFIKNNQKITKDEAINIVETILIKANKENVKLNQKELDVFFKSIKLLELNSKPTTVLTYLLLSILEKEAK
;
A
#
# COMPACT_ATOMS: atom_id res chain seq x y z
N MET A 1 -8.53 3.38 -16.12
CA MET A 1 -7.49 2.33 -16.21
C MET A 1 -7.63 1.71 -17.58
N GLU A 2 -6.52 1.46 -18.27
CA GLU A 2 -6.54 0.82 -19.60
C GLU A 2 -6.21 -0.67 -19.49
N ILE A 3 -6.73 -1.48 -20.42
CA ILE A 3 -6.40 -2.91 -20.50
C ILE A 3 -4.94 -3.05 -20.91
N VAL A 4 -4.18 -3.79 -20.12
CA VAL A 4 -2.75 -3.99 -20.35
C VAL A 4 -2.55 -5.20 -21.24
N LYS A 5 -1.84 -5.00 -22.35
CA LYS A 5 -1.61 -6.03 -23.37
C LYS A 5 -0.43 -6.96 -23.04
N ASN A 6 0.43 -6.56 -22.11
CA ASN A 6 1.65 -7.29 -21.73
C ASN A 6 1.66 -7.63 -20.24
N SER A 7 2.28 -8.75 -19.89
CA SER A 7 2.42 -9.15 -18.49
C SER A 7 3.09 -8.07 -17.66
N SER A 8 2.54 -7.72 -16.50
CA SER A 8 2.97 -6.57 -15.70
C SER A 8 2.76 -6.79 -14.21
N ILE A 9 3.58 -6.11 -13.40
CA ILE A 9 3.47 -6.06 -11.93
C ILE A 9 2.86 -4.72 -11.52
N PHE A 10 1.86 -4.75 -10.65
CA PHE A 10 1.24 -3.57 -10.06
C PHE A 10 1.43 -3.56 -8.55
N ILE A 11 2.14 -2.53 -8.08
CA ILE A 11 2.34 -2.31 -6.64
C ILE A 11 1.21 -1.39 -6.16
N VAL A 12 0.37 -1.86 -5.24
CA VAL A 12 -0.89 -1.20 -4.83
C VAL A 12 -0.98 -1.05 -3.31
N ASN A 13 -1.83 -0.13 -2.82
CA ASN A 13 -2.09 0.03 -1.38
C ASN A 13 -2.95 -1.12 -0.84
N SER A 14 -4.04 -1.44 -1.54
CA SER A 14 -4.98 -2.50 -1.22
C SER A 14 -5.16 -3.38 -2.45
N ILE A 15 -4.92 -4.68 -2.29
CA ILE A 15 -5.01 -5.66 -3.37
C ILE A 15 -6.47 -5.82 -3.80
N GLU A 16 -7.40 -5.92 -2.84
CA GLU A 16 -8.83 -6.13 -3.13
C GLU A 16 -9.45 -4.94 -3.86
N ASP A 17 -9.23 -3.71 -3.38
CA ASP A 17 -9.77 -2.52 -4.04
C ASP A 17 -9.24 -2.34 -5.46
N SER A 18 -7.95 -2.65 -5.63
CA SER A 18 -7.30 -2.58 -6.94
C SER A 18 -7.84 -3.66 -7.86
N LEU A 19 -7.96 -4.89 -7.36
CA LEU A 19 -8.53 -6.01 -8.11
C LEU A 19 -9.94 -5.69 -8.59
N ASN A 20 -10.81 -5.16 -7.73
CA ASN A 20 -12.17 -4.75 -8.11
C ASN A 20 -12.16 -3.70 -9.22
N LYS A 21 -11.26 -2.71 -9.16
CA LYS A 21 -11.08 -1.70 -10.22
C LYS A 21 -10.58 -2.30 -11.53
N PHE A 22 -9.69 -3.29 -11.48
CA PHE A 22 -9.26 -4.01 -12.67
C PHE A 22 -10.40 -4.86 -13.25
N LEU A 23 -11.10 -5.65 -12.43
CA LEU A 23 -12.20 -6.50 -12.89
C LEU A 23 -13.36 -5.71 -13.52
N ALA A 24 -13.56 -4.44 -13.14
CA ALA A 24 -14.55 -3.57 -13.78
C ALA A 24 -14.20 -3.20 -15.23
N VAL A 25 -12.93 -3.30 -15.63
CA VAL A 25 -12.45 -2.92 -16.97
C VAL A 25 -12.18 -4.15 -17.86
N TYR A 26 -11.86 -5.30 -17.26
CA TYR A 26 -11.45 -6.49 -17.99
C TYR A 26 -12.65 -7.41 -18.30
N PRO A 27 -12.67 -8.11 -19.45
CA PRO A 27 -13.78 -9.00 -19.80
C PRO A 27 -13.84 -10.20 -18.84
N THR A 28 -14.99 -10.42 -18.21
CA THR A 28 -15.18 -11.47 -17.17
C THR A 28 -14.87 -12.88 -17.68
N HIS A 29 -15.19 -13.17 -18.95
CA HIS A 29 -14.97 -14.49 -19.55
C HIS A 29 -13.50 -14.78 -19.89
N GLN A 30 -12.68 -13.74 -20.06
CA GLN A 30 -11.24 -13.82 -20.36
C GLN A 30 -10.37 -13.69 -19.11
N THR A 31 -10.97 -13.37 -17.96
CA THR A 31 -10.23 -13.04 -16.74
C THR A 31 -10.31 -14.17 -15.72
N ARG A 32 -9.16 -14.58 -15.19
CA ARG A 32 -9.07 -15.53 -14.07
C ARG A 32 -8.28 -14.91 -12.93
N VAL A 33 -8.87 -14.95 -11.74
CA VAL A 33 -8.24 -14.48 -10.52
C VAL A 33 -7.73 -15.67 -9.74
N ILE A 34 -6.45 -15.64 -9.41
CA ILE A 34 -5.77 -16.65 -8.61
C ILE A 34 -5.28 -15.97 -7.35
N LYS A 35 -5.99 -16.24 -6.27
CA LYS A 35 -5.66 -15.80 -4.92
C LYS A 35 -5.82 -16.96 -3.94
N ASN A 36 -5.22 -16.82 -2.78
CA ASN A 36 -5.49 -17.70 -1.66
C ASN A 36 -6.76 -17.21 -0.95
N GLU A 37 -7.65 -18.13 -0.58
CA GLU A 37 -8.95 -17.81 0.02
C GLU A 37 -8.84 -17.63 1.55
N GLU A 38 -7.83 -18.25 2.17
CA GLU A 38 -7.68 -18.27 3.63
C GLU A 38 -6.65 -17.26 4.15
N LYS A 39 -5.65 -16.93 3.32
CA LYS A 39 -4.50 -16.08 3.71
C LYS A 39 -4.14 -15.12 2.60
N ASP A 40 -3.58 -13.97 2.95
CA ASP A 40 -3.00 -13.03 1.99
C ASP A 40 -1.64 -13.46 1.41
N GLU A 41 -1.32 -14.76 1.47
CA GLU A 41 -0.07 -15.32 0.96
C GLU A 41 -0.30 -16.13 -0.32
N PHE A 42 0.51 -15.85 -1.34
CA PHE A 42 0.56 -16.62 -2.57
C PHE A 42 1.54 -17.79 -2.41
N GLN A 43 1.00 -19.01 -2.37
CA GLN A 43 1.76 -20.23 -2.11
C GLN A 43 1.91 -21.10 -3.36
N ILE A 44 2.60 -22.23 -3.21
CA ILE A 44 2.89 -23.15 -4.32
C ILE A 44 1.61 -23.71 -4.97
N GLU A 45 0.53 -23.86 -4.20
CA GLU A 45 -0.76 -24.30 -4.73
C GLU A 45 -1.35 -23.32 -5.74
N GLN A 46 -1.30 -22.01 -5.44
CA GLN A 46 -1.76 -20.95 -6.35
C GLN A 46 -0.85 -20.87 -7.59
N ALA A 47 0.47 -21.05 -7.43
CA ALA A 47 1.38 -21.15 -8.57
C ALA A 47 1.02 -22.33 -9.48
N ASN A 48 0.76 -23.51 -8.91
CA ASN A 48 0.34 -24.68 -9.68
C ASN A 48 -1.01 -24.50 -10.38
N LYS A 49 -1.98 -23.84 -9.73
CA LYS A 49 -3.25 -23.45 -10.36
C LYS A 49 -3.01 -22.50 -11.55
N THR A 50 -2.09 -21.55 -11.40
CA THR A 50 -1.70 -20.61 -12.46
C THR A 50 -1.13 -21.34 -13.66
N LEU A 51 -0.19 -22.27 -13.43
CA LEU A 51 0.40 -23.07 -14.49
C LEU A 51 -0.67 -23.86 -15.24
N LYS A 52 -1.55 -24.57 -14.51
CA LYS A 52 -2.65 -25.32 -15.12
C LYS A 52 -3.53 -24.44 -16.00
N GLU A 53 -3.97 -23.29 -15.48
CA GLU A 53 -4.85 -22.39 -16.22
C GLU A 53 -4.17 -21.79 -17.47
N ALA A 54 -2.89 -21.44 -17.37
CA ALA A 54 -2.12 -20.88 -18.48
C ALA A 54 -1.91 -21.87 -19.63
N TYR A 55 -1.80 -23.17 -19.34
CA TYR A 55 -1.68 -24.20 -20.37
C TYR A 55 -3.00 -24.61 -21.03
N ILE A 56 -4.15 -24.17 -20.49
CA ILE A 56 -5.44 -24.41 -21.15
C ILE A 56 -5.52 -23.53 -22.38
N ALA A 57 -5.40 -24.15 -23.55
CA ALA A 57 -5.45 -23.49 -24.84
C ALA A 57 -6.72 -22.65 -25.00
N SER A 58 -6.56 -21.46 -25.59
CA SER A 58 -7.62 -20.51 -25.85
C SER A 58 -7.30 -19.70 -27.09
N ASN A 59 -8.30 -19.48 -27.93
CA ASN A 59 -8.19 -18.61 -29.09
C ASN A 59 -8.17 -17.14 -28.69
N GLU A 60 -8.75 -16.80 -27.53
CA GLU A 60 -8.80 -15.45 -26.98
C GLU A 60 -7.70 -15.22 -25.94
N THR A 61 -7.31 -13.95 -25.78
CA THR A 61 -6.38 -13.52 -24.74
C THR A 61 -6.96 -13.74 -23.36
N LYS A 62 -6.29 -14.54 -22.52
CA LYS A 62 -6.62 -14.75 -21.12
C LYS A 62 -5.76 -13.87 -20.23
N TYR A 63 -6.39 -13.22 -19.26
CA TYR A 63 -5.75 -12.41 -18.24
C TYR A 63 -5.73 -13.17 -16.91
N LEU A 64 -4.54 -13.49 -16.43
CA LEU A 64 -4.32 -14.21 -15.18
C LEU A 64 -3.88 -13.23 -14.09
N PHE A 65 -4.78 -12.91 -13.17
CA PHE A 65 -4.51 -12.04 -12.03
C PHE A 65 -3.95 -12.86 -10.87
N LEU A 66 -2.69 -12.65 -10.55
CA LEU A 66 -2.01 -13.30 -9.42
C LEU A 66 -1.97 -12.33 -8.25
N CYS A 67 -2.73 -12.62 -7.20
CA CYS A 67 -2.94 -11.69 -6.08
C CYS A 67 -2.42 -12.28 -4.78
N GLY A 68 -1.58 -11.52 -4.08
CA GLY A 68 -1.11 -11.86 -2.73
C GLY A 68 -0.29 -10.73 -2.11
N ALA A 69 -0.43 -10.52 -0.81
CA ALA A 69 0.39 -9.54 -0.08
C ALA A 69 1.85 -9.98 -0.02
N THR A 70 2.09 -11.28 0.14
CA THR A 70 3.41 -11.92 0.10
C THR A 70 3.40 -13.11 -0.84
N PHE A 71 4.49 -13.34 -1.57
CA PHE A 71 4.65 -14.52 -2.41
C PHE A 71 5.74 -15.41 -1.82
N ARG A 72 5.43 -16.68 -1.55
CA ARG A 72 6.41 -17.64 -1.03
C ARG A 72 7.47 -17.94 -2.10
N VAL A 73 8.72 -18.12 -1.68
CA VAL A 73 9.87 -18.27 -2.60
C VAL A 73 9.68 -19.45 -3.56
N GLU A 74 9.14 -20.56 -3.06
CA GLU A 74 8.86 -21.75 -3.86
C GLU A 74 7.84 -21.47 -4.96
N ALA A 75 6.78 -20.70 -4.62
CA ALA A 75 5.75 -20.30 -5.57
C ALA A 75 6.31 -19.39 -6.67
N GLN A 76 7.15 -18.42 -6.28
CA GLN A 76 7.78 -17.50 -7.23
C GLN A 76 8.72 -18.23 -8.19
N ASN A 77 9.54 -19.14 -7.67
CA ASN A 77 10.46 -19.93 -8.49
C ASN A 77 9.72 -20.83 -9.48
N ALA A 78 8.58 -21.41 -9.08
CA ALA A 78 7.72 -22.18 -9.99
C ALA A 78 7.14 -21.34 -11.13
N LEU A 79 6.90 -20.04 -10.90
CA LEU A 79 6.38 -19.11 -11.90
C LEU A 79 7.47 -18.55 -12.83
N LEU A 80 8.75 -18.59 -12.47
CA LEU A 80 9.82 -17.96 -13.26
C LEU A 80 9.80 -18.39 -14.73
N LYS A 81 9.69 -19.70 -14.99
CA LYS A 81 9.73 -20.24 -16.35
C LYS A 81 8.58 -19.73 -17.21
N ILE A 82 7.35 -19.68 -16.67
CA ILE A 82 6.16 -19.28 -17.44
C ILE A 82 6.05 -17.76 -17.59
N LEU A 83 6.66 -16.99 -16.69
CA LEU A 83 6.72 -15.53 -16.81
C LEU A 83 7.76 -15.07 -17.84
N GLU A 84 8.82 -15.86 -18.05
CA GLU A 84 9.86 -15.60 -19.05
C GLU A 84 9.37 -15.96 -20.47
N GLU A 85 8.72 -17.11 -20.62
CA GLU A 85 8.15 -17.58 -21.88
C GLU A 85 6.65 -17.86 -21.71
N PRO A 86 5.80 -16.81 -21.68
CA PRO A 86 4.36 -16.98 -21.51
C PRO A 86 3.75 -17.73 -22.71
N PRO A 87 2.78 -18.63 -22.48
CA PRO A 87 2.03 -19.26 -23.56
C PRO A 87 1.31 -18.21 -24.42
N LYS A 88 1.03 -18.56 -25.68
CA LYS A 88 0.31 -17.68 -26.60
C LYS A 88 -1.02 -17.24 -25.97
N ASN A 89 -1.35 -15.95 -26.13
CA ASN A 89 -2.58 -15.35 -25.64
C ASN A 89 -2.71 -15.34 -24.09
N ILE A 90 -1.63 -15.50 -23.32
CA ILE A 90 -1.67 -15.36 -21.87
C ILE A 90 -1.00 -14.06 -21.43
N VAL A 91 -1.68 -13.28 -20.59
CA VAL A 91 -1.17 -12.06 -19.97
C VAL A 91 -1.23 -12.21 -18.46
N PHE A 92 -0.07 -12.13 -17.79
CA PHE A 92 0.04 -12.24 -16.34
C PHE A 92 0.00 -10.86 -15.69
N ILE A 93 -0.91 -10.68 -14.73
CA ILE A 93 -1.07 -9.43 -13.99
C ILE A 93 -0.82 -9.74 -12.51
N LEU A 94 0.31 -9.28 -11.98
CA LEU A 94 0.68 -9.51 -10.59
C LEU A 94 0.26 -8.30 -9.76
N LEU A 95 -0.56 -8.51 -8.72
CA LEU A 95 -0.95 -7.48 -7.77
C LEU A 95 -0.26 -7.72 -6.42
N VAL A 96 0.59 -6.77 -6.03
CA VAL A 96 1.40 -6.88 -4.80
C VAL A 96 1.30 -5.63 -3.94
N SER A 97 1.37 -5.80 -2.61
CA SER A 97 1.27 -4.69 -1.66
C SER A 97 2.61 -3.97 -1.43
N SER A 98 3.74 -4.60 -1.77
CA SER A 98 5.07 -4.01 -1.56
C SER A 98 6.07 -4.44 -2.63
N LYS A 99 7.13 -3.64 -2.84
CA LYS A 99 8.22 -4.03 -3.74
C LYS A 99 8.97 -5.26 -3.24
N ASN A 100 9.05 -5.45 -1.92
CA ASN A 100 9.77 -6.56 -1.30
C ASN A 100 8.98 -7.88 -1.33
N SER A 101 7.73 -7.86 -1.81
CA SER A 101 6.88 -9.05 -1.87
C SER A 101 7.29 -10.04 -2.96
N LEU A 102 8.13 -9.62 -3.92
CA LEU A 102 8.61 -10.46 -5.03
C LEU A 102 10.14 -10.47 -5.08
N LEU A 103 10.70 -11.55 -5.62
CA LEU A 103 12.12 -11.75 -5.84
C LEU A 103 12.62 -10.77 -6.91
N PRO A 104 13.87 -10.29 -6.80
CA PRO A 104 14.49 -9.44 -7.83
C PRO A 104 14.45 -10.07 -9.24
N THR A 105 14.51 -11.39 -9.32
CA THR A 105 14.46 -12.16 -10.58
C THR A 105 13.13 -12.03 -11.32
N ILE A 106 12.02 -11.78 -10.61
CA ILE A 106 10.70 -11.53 -11.20
C ILE A 106 10.63 -10.09 -11.75
N TYR A 107 11.11 -9.12 -10.97
CA TYR A 107 11.18 -7.71 -11.42
C TYR A 107 12.10 -7.50 -12.62
N SER A 108 13.10 -8.35 -12.79
CA SER A 108 13.99 -8.33 -13.96
C SER A 108 13.27 -8.73 -15.26
N ARG A 109 12.21 -9.55 -15.17
CA ARG A 109 11.51 -10.12 -16.33
C ARG A 109 10.22 -9.38 -16.71
N LEU A 110 9.61 -8.70 -15.74
CA LEU A 110 8.32 -8.05 -15.93
C LEU A 110 8.40 -6.54 -15.66
N PRO A 111 7.77 -5.71 -16.51
CA PRO A 111 7.61 -4.30 -16.18
C PRO A 111 6.75 -4.14 -14.93
N TYR A 112 7.12 -3.21 -14.06
CA TYR A 112 6.33 -2.89 -12.87
C TYR A 112 5.86 -1.44 -12.90
N LYS A 113 4.65 -1.20 -12.38
CA LYS A 113 4.08 0.13 -12.17
C LYS A 113 3.71 0.29 -10.70
N ASN A 114 4.19 1.37 -10.10
CA ASN A 114 3.77 1.75 -8.76
C ASN A 114 2.46 2.53 -8.86
N LEU A 115 1.37 1.88 -8.47
CA LEU A 115 0.04 2.46 -8.41
C LEU A 115 -0.35 2.84 -6.98
N LYS A 116 0.60 2.79 -6.04
CA LYS A 116 0.34 3.31 -4.71
C LYS A 116 0.02 4.78 -4.84
N LYS A 117 -1.24 5.12 -4.58
CA LYS A 117 -1.61 6.50 -4.36
C LYS A 117 -1.12 6.85 -2.97
N VAL A 118 -0.55 8.05 -2.83
CA VAL A 118 -0.55 8.71 -1.53
C VAL A 118 -2.03 8.77 -1.16
N VAL A 119 -2.42 8.06 -0.10
CA VAL A 119 -3.77 8.19 0.42
C VAL A 119 -3.90 9.68 0.74
N GLU A 120 -4.74 10.37 -0.01
CA GLU A 120 -5.19 11.70 0.37
C GLU A 120 -6.02 11.48 1.62
N LYS A 121 -5.33 11.45 2.77
CA LYS A 121 -5.99 11.61 4.05
C LYS A 121 -6.57 13.02 4.07
N ASP A 122 -7.75 13.16 4.67
CA ASP A 122 -8.42 14.44 4.87
C ASP A 122 -7.40 15.49 5.31
N ASP A 123 -7.37 16.62 4.61
CA ASP A 123 -6.43 17.68 4.95
C ASP A 123 -6.82 18.24 6.32
N ILE A 124 -5.86 18.26 7.24
CA ILE A 124 -6.04 18.90 8.54
C ILE A 124 -5.76 20.40 8.38
N GLU A 125 -6.60 21.27 8.94
CA GLU A 125 -6.35 22.71 8.98
C GLU A 125 -5.24 23.05 9.99
N LEU A 126 -4.01 22.62 9.68
CA LEU A 126 -2.81 22.86 10.46
C LEU A 126 -1.65 23.11 9.49
N ASN A 127 -0.94 24.23 9.65
CA ASN A 127 0.28 24.51 8.89
C ASN A 127 1.48 24.02 9.70
N ILE A 128 2.18 22.99 9.21
CA ILE A 128 3.30 22.39 9.97
C ILE A 128 4.53 23.29 9.93
N LYS A 129 4.72 24.03 8.83
CA LYS A 129 5.84 24.96 8.58
C LYS A 129 5.80 26.29 9.33
N LYS A 130 4.64 26.64 9.87
CA LYS A 130 4.39 27.92 10.56
C LYS A 130 3.58 27.67 11.83
N LEU A 131 3.74 26.49 12.40
CA LEU A 131 2.95 26.04 13.53
C LEU A 131 3.22 26.98 14.70
N ASP A 132 2.17 27.48 15.35
CA ASP A 132 2.30 28.25 16.59
C ASP A 132 1.48 27.65 17.75
N LEU A 133 1.65 28.18 18.96
CA LEU A 133 0.94 27.70 20.14
C LEU A 133 -0.59 27.88 20.05
N LYS A 134 -1.06 28.91 19.34
CA LYS A 134 -2.49 29.19 19.18
C LYS A 134 -3.12 28.16 18.25
N ASP A 135 -2.42 27.77 17.20
CA ASP A 135 -2.82 26.72 16.27
C ASP A 135 -2.91 25.37 17.00
N ILE A 136 -1.89 25.01 17.79
CA ILE A 136 -1.90 23.78 18.59
C ILE A 136 -3.10 23.77 19.55
N TYR A 137 -3.30 24.85 20.30
CA TYR A 137 -4.42 24.96 21.23
C TYR A 137 -5.76 24.80 20.52
N THR A 138 -5.95 25.49 19.39
CA THR A 138 -7.20 25.44 18.61
C THR A 138 -7.44 24.04 18.05
N PHE A 139 -6.40 23.41 17.51
CA PHE A 139 -6.45 22.06 16.98
C PHE A 139 -6.85 21.03 18.04
N ILE A 140 -6.20 21.06 19.22
CA ILE A 140 -6.52 20.13 20.31
C ILE A 140 -7.94 20.40 20.87
N LYS A 141 -8.35 21.67 20.95
CA LYS A 141 -9.71 22.05 21.38
C LYS A 141 -10.78 21.49 20.44
N ASN A 142 -10.55 21.52 19.13
CA ASN A 142 -11.48 20.98 18.14
C ASN A 142 -11.51 19.44 18.15
N ASN A 143 -10.44 18.80 18.64
CA ASN A 143 -10.27 17.34 18.66
C ASN A 143 -10.33 16.73 20.07
N GLN A 144 -11.14 17.30 20.98
CA GLN A 144 -11.21 16.83 22.38
C GLN A 144 -11.86 15.45 22.56
N LYS A 145 -12.74 15.05 21.65
CA LYS A 145 -13.57 13.82 21.76
C LYS A 145 -13.31 12.85 20.61
N ILE A 146 -12.05 12.68 20.23
CA ILE A 146 -11.65 11.72 19.21
C ILE A 146 -11.39 10.35 19.81
N THR A 147 -11.65 9.32 19.02
CA THR A 147 -11.28 7.93 19.29
C THR A 147 -9.78 7.72 19.10
N LYS A 148 -9.31 6.55 19.55
CA LYS A 148 -7.92 6.11 19.34
C LYS A 148 -7.58 6.01 17.85
N ASP A 149 -8.45 5.42 17.05
CA ASP A 149 -8.19 5.20 15.63
C ASP A 149 -8.18 6.52 14.84
N GLU A 150 -9.07 7.45 15.18
CA GLU A 150 -9.03 8.82 14.64
C GLU A 150 -7.74 9.54 15.01
N ALA A 151 -7.25 9.37 16.25
CA ALA A 151 -6.00 9.97 16.68
C ALA A 151 -4.78 9.41 15.94
N ILE A 152 -4.72 8.08 15.73
CA ILE A 152 -3.67 7.44 14.93
C ILE A 152 -3.71 7.99 13.50
N ASN A 153 -4.92 8.09 12.94
CA ASN A 153 -5.11 8.67 11.61
C ASN A 153 -4.58 10.11 11.53
N ILE A 154 -4.86 10.95 12.53
CA ILE A 154 -4.35 12.33 12.64
C ILE A 154 -2.82 12.36 12.68
N VAL A 155 -2.17 11.51 13.49
CA VAL A 155 -0.69 11.45 13.57
C VAL A 155 -0.08 11.14 12.20
N GLU A 156 -0.65 10.17 11.50
CA GLU A 156 -0.22 9.80 10.15
C GLU A 156 -0.47 10.92 9.13
N THR A 157 -1.61 11.64 9.23
CA THR A 157 -1.89 12.81 8.38
C THR A 157 -0.90 13.94 8.63
N ILE A 158 -0.55 14.22 9.88
CA ILE A 158 0.48 15.22 10.23
C ILE A 158 1.82 14.86 9.57
N LEU A 159 2.22 13.58 9.62
CA LEU A 159 3.47 13.11 9.00
C LEU A 159 3.46 13.32 7.48
N ILE A 160 2.37 12.96 6.81
CA ILE A 160 2.19 13.17 5.36
C ILE A 160 2.21 14.66 5.05
N LYS A 161 1.54 15.49 5.85
CA LYS A 161 1.48 16.94 5.67
C LYS A 161 2.84 17.60 5.84
N ALA A 162 3.61 17.20 6.85
CA ALA A 162 4.99 17.65 7.04
C ALA A 162 5.84 17.38 5.78
N ASN A 163 5.70 16.18 5.20
CA ASN A 163 6.41 15.84 3.96
C ASN A 163 5.92 16.66 2.75
N LYS A 164 4.60 16.83 2.59
CA LYS A 164 4.01 17.68 1.51
C LYS A 164 4.47 19.13 1.63
N GLU A 165 4.58 19.64 2.84
CA GLU A 165 5.07 20.99 3.12
C GLU A 165 6.60 21.09 3.02
N ASN A 166 7.33 20.02 2.70
CA ASN A 166 8.81 19.97 2.63
C ASN A 166 9.49 20.26 3.99
N VAL A 167 8.88 19.87 5.11
CA VAL A 167 9.50 19.88 6.43
C VAL A 167 10.41 18.65 6.54
N LYS A 168 11.73 18.88 6.57
CA LYS A 168 12.73 17.79 6.65
C LYS A 168 12.76 17.17 8.04
N LEU A 169 12.20 15.97 8.23
CA LEU A 169 12.22 15.30 9.53
C LEU A 169 13.53 14.51 9.76
N ASN A 170 14.16 14.69 10.92
CA ASN A 170 15.31 13.87 11.32
C ASN A 170 14.84 12.58 12.05
N GLN A 171 15.79 11.69 12.37
CA GLN A 171 15.48 10.42 13.01
C GLN A 171 14.79 10.57 14.37
N LYS A 172 15.24 11.53 15.21
CA LYS A 172 14.63 11.79 16.51
C LYS A 172 13.17 12.23 16.37
N GLU A 173 12.87 13.06 15.37
CA GLU A 173 11.51 13.53 15.10
C GLU A 173 10.63 12.39 14.58
N LEU A 174 11.14 11.56 13.69
CA LEU A 174 10.44 10.35 13.23
C LEU A 174 10.15 9.38 14.39
N ASP A 175 11.08 9.27 15.35
CA ASP A 175 10.88 8.47 16.56
C ASP A 175 9.73 9.02 17.43
N VAL A 176 9.51 10.35 17.45
CA VAL A 176 8.36 10.96 18.14
C VAL A 176 7.04 10.55 17.50
N PHE A 177 6.95 10.52 16.16
CA PHE A 177 5.77 10.01 15.46
C PHE A 177 5.50 8.55 15.81
N PHE A 178 6.53 7.70 15.74
CA PHE A 178 6.42 6.28 16.08
C PHE A 178 5.98 6.06 17.53
N LYS A 179 6.58 6.81 18.48
CA LYS A 179 6.22 6.75 19.89
C LYS A 179 4.78 7.20 20.12
N SER A 180 4.30 8.21 19.39
CA SER A 180 2.93 8.71 19.50
C SER A 180 1.91 7.64 19.07
N ILE A 181 2.14 6.97 17.93
CA ILE A 181 1.29 5.86 17.48
C ILE A 181 1.28 4.74 18.53
N LYS A 182 2.45 4.33 19.03
CA LYS A 182 2.56 3.29 20.06
C LYS A 182 1.84 3.65 21.36
N LEU A 183 1.90 4.91 21.79
CA LEU A 183 1.17 5.36 22.99
C LEU A 183 -0.34 5.29 22.80
N LEU A 184 -0.84 5.66 21.62
CA LEU A 184 -2.26 5.52 21.26
C LEU A 184 -2.68 4.05 21.21
N GLU A 185 -1.84 3.19 20.65
CA GLU A 185 -2.04 1.73 20.66
C GLU A 185 -2.21 1.18 22.09
N LEU A 186 -1.40 1.68 23.02
CA LEU A 186 -1.45 1.38 24.45
C LEU A 186 -2.57 2.12 25.21
N ASN A 187 -3.57 2.65 24.51
CA ASN A 187 -4.75 3.33 25.05
C ASN A 187 -4.43 4.61 25.86
N SER A 188 -3.30 5.26 25.58
CA SER A 188 -3.03 6.59 26.14
C SER A 188 -4.03 7.62 25.63
N LYS A 189 -4.33 8.63 26.44
CA LYS A 189 -5.34 9.65 26.09
C LYS A 189 -4.95 10.39 24.79
N PRO A 190 -5.80 10.37 23.74
CA PRO A 190 -5.50 10.98 22.45
C PRO A 190 -5.02 12.42 22.49
N THR A 191 -5.73 13.27 23.24
CA THR A 191 -5.40 14.70 23.35
C THR A 191 -4.01 14.93 23.91
N THR A 192 -3.58 14.11 24.88
CA THR A 192 -2.27 14.24 25.52
C THR A 192 -1.16 13.85 24.53
N VAL A 193 -1.36 12.76 23.78
CA VAL A 193 -0.39 12.29 22.78
C VAL A 193 -0.26 13.28 21.63
N LEU A 194 -1.38 13.79 21.10
CA LEU A 194 -1.36 14.81 20.05
C LEU A 194 -0.70 16.11 20.52
N THR A 195 -0.96 16.54 21.76
CA THR A 195 -0.31 17.72 22.34
C THR A 195 1.20 17.53 22.39
N TYR A 196 1.67 16.39 22.89
CA TYR A 196 3.09 16.06 22.93
C TYR A 196 3.75 16.08 21.55
N LEU A 197 3.11 15.44 20.56
CA LEU A 197 3.61 15.40 19.19
C LEU A 197 3.73 16.81 18.60
N LEU A 198 2.68 17.62 18.70
CA LEU A 198 2.63 18.96 18.12
C LEU A 198 3.64 19.92 18.78
N LEU A 199 3.80 19.84 20.10
CA LEU A 199 4.82 20.63 20.81
C LEU A 199 6.24 20.21 20.38
N SER A 200 6.49 18.92 20.19
CA SER A 200 7.79 18.46 19.69
C SER A 200 8.09 18.95 18.27
N ILE A 201 7.07 19.13 17.43
CA ILE A 201 7.22 19.71 16.09
C ILE A 201 7.51 21.22 16.19
N LEU A 202 6.80 21.93 17.08
CA LEU A 202 7.02 23.36 17.31
C LEU A 202 8.44 23.68 17.80
N GLU A 203 8.96 22.91 18.77
CA GLU A 203 10.30 23.11 19.35
C GLU A 203 11.42 23.00 18.31
N LYS A 204 11.17 22.30 17.21
CA LYS A 204 12.11 22.19 16.11
C LYS A 204 12.22 23.50 15.33
N GLU A 205 11.10 24.16 15.02
CA GLU A 205 11.14 25.40 14.23
C GLU A 205 11.76 26.58 14.98
N ALA A 206 11.84 26.48 16.31
CA ALA A 206 12.55 27.45 17.15
C ALA A 206 14.09 27.32 17.11
N LYS A 207 14.65 26.30 16.43
CA LYS A 207 16.10 26.05 16.30
C LYS A 207 16.58 26.20 14.87
#